data_AF-A0A952GLI2-F1
#
_entry.id   AF-A0A952GLI2-F1
#
_cell.length_a   1.000
_cell.length_b   1.000
_cell.length_c   1.000
_cell.angle_alpha   90.00
_cell.angle_beta   90.00
_cell.angle_gamma   90.00
#
_symmetry.space_group_name_H-M   'P 1'
#
loop_
_entity.id
_entity.type
_entity.pdbx_description
1 polymer ?
#
loop_
_entity_poly.entity_id
_entity_poly.type
_entity_poly.pdbx_seq_one_letter_code
_entity_poly.pdbx_strand_id
1 'polypeptide(L)'
;MAASRNPARRRQRSVRVTVAVALLSAATVAVLAALPTQSPVFLSAGSVLALSLSWAALRIMWTEVLQSRRENAADRAAAATAYKSLFSLRAAEHAEFTTAMTERLAESNLSVHELQGELVQAQRQYADAVVRAEAAERSLDDARGRVGELEQSIELLRAEREAEQADALAQWEAEGGEPARGSVDELVTWESTAAEIQAEQDEITRAVKGA
;
A
#
# COMPACT_ATOMS: atom_id res chain seq x y z
N MET A 1 -5.98 11.75 33.08
CA MET A 1 -7.34 11.82 33.69
C MET A 1 -7.22 11.36 35.14
N ALA A 2 -7.36 12.29 36.09
CA ALA A 2 -7.21 11.99 37.51
C ALA A 2 -8.43 11.21 38.01
N ALA A 3 -8.21 10.01 38.55
CA ALA A 3 -9.25 9.23 39.22
C ALA A 3 -9.75 10.01 40.45
N SER A 4 -10.98 10.52 40.36
CA SER A 4 -11.70 11.08 41.51
C SER A 4 -11.87 10.00 42.57
N ARG A 5 -11.02 10.04 43.60
CA ARG A 5 -11.15 9.18 44.79
C ARG A 5 -12.46 9.52 45.47
N ASN A 6 -13.44 8.63 45.33
CA ASN A 6 -14.77 8.78 45.87
C ASN A 6 -14.71 8.86 47.41
N PRO A 7 -15.10 9.98 48.07
CA PRO A 7 -15.08 10.11 49.52
C PRO A 7 -16.29 9.40 50.15
N ALA A 8 -16.48 8.11 49.87
CA ALA A 8 -17.70 7.36 50.20
C ALA A 8 -17.63 6.57 51.54
N ARG A 9 -16.64 6.82 52.40
CA ARG A 9 -16.48 6.04 53.66
C ARG A 9 -16.91 6.73 54.95
N ARG A 10 -17.18 8.03 54.94
CA ARG A 10 -17.77 8.71 56.11
C ARG A 10 -19.26 8.92 55.86
N ARG A 11 -20.07 7.88 56.12
CA ARG A 11 -21.52 8.04 56.23
C ARG A 11 -21.79 9.09 57.31
N GLN A 12 -22.45 10.16 56.91
CA GLN A 12 -22.92 11.22 57.81
C GLN A 12 -23.77 10.56 58.90
N ARG A 13 -23.48 10.84 60.18
CA ARG A 13 -24.22 10.27 61.31
C ARG A 13 -25.68 10.73 61.18
N SER A 14 -26.62 9.79 61.08
CA SER A 14 -28.02 10.17 60.87
C SER A 14 -28.58 10.81 62.14
N VAL A 15 -29.22 11.97 61.98
CA VAL A 15 -29.81 12.75 63.08
C VAL A 15 -30.81 11.90 63.87
N ARG A 16 -31.53 11.01 63.19
CA ARG A 16 -32.49 10.07 63.80
C ARG A 16 -31.83 9.11 64.78
N VAL A 17 -30.66 8.56 64.45
CA VAL A 17 -29.89 7.70 65.36
C VAL A 17 -29.41 8.50 66.57
N THR A 18 -28.97 9.75 66.36
CA THR A 18 -28.55 10.61 67.49
C THR A 18 -29.71 10.94 68.43
N VAL A 19 -30.92 11.18 67.90
CA VAL A 19 -32.13 11.41 68.70
C VAL A 19 -32.53 10.15 69.47
N ALA A 20 -32.51 8.97 68.83
CA ALA A 20 -32.82 7.71 69.51
C ALA A 20 -31.85 7.45 70.69
N VAL A 21 -30.56 7.69 70.49
CA VAL A 21 -29.54 7.57 71.55
C VAL A 21 -29.79 8.60 72.66
N ALA A 22 -30.14 9.84 72.31
CA ALA A 22 -30.47 10.87 73.29
C ALA A 22 -31.68 10.49 74.15
N LEU A 23 -32.75 9.96 73.55
CA LEU A 23 -33.95 9.48 74.28
C LEU A 23 -33.60 8.34 75.25
N LEU A 24 -32.79 7.37 74.81
CA LEU A 24 -32.32 6.28 75.67
C LEU A 24 -31.46 6.81 76.83
N SER A 25 -30.59 7.80 76.57
CA SER A 25 -29.78 8.43 77.64
C SER A 25 -30.63 9.23 78.62
N ALA A 26 -31.67 9.91 78.16
CA ALA A 26 -32.59 10.64 79.03
C ALA A 26 -33.41 9.67 79.91
N ALA A 27 -33.85 8.55 79.34
CA ALA A 27 -34.54 7.50 80.06
C ALA A 27 -33.67 6.90 81.18
N THR A 28 -32.40 6.59 80.91
CA THR A 28 -31.49 6.05 81.93
C THR A 28 -31.18 7.07 83.04
N VAL A 29 -30.95 8.34 82.69
CA VAL A 29 -30.75 9.40 83.69
C VAL A 29 -31.99 9.59 84.57
N ALA A 30 -33.19 9.58 83.99
CA ALA A 30 -34.45 9.71 84.74
C ALA A 30 -34.64 8.56 85.75
N VAL A 31 -34.32 7.32 85.36
CA VAL A 31 -34.39 6.17 86.27
C VAL A 31 -33.35 6.29 87.40
N LEU A 32 -32.11 6.67 87.07
CA LEU A 32 -31.06 6.86 88.08
C LEU A 32 -31.40 7.97 89.09
N ALA A 33 -32.02 9.06 88.63
CA ALA A 33 -32.45 10.16 89.49
C ALA A 33 -33.61 9.76 90.44
N ALA A 34 -34.41 8.75 90.09
CA ALA A 34 -35.51 8.26 90.92
C ALA A 34 -35.07 7.27 92.02
N LEU A 35 -33.85 6.70 91.93
CA LEU A 35 -33.32 5.76 92.93
C LEU A 35 -33.17 6.35 94.35
N PRO A 36 -32.54 7.53 94.56
CA PRO A 36 -32.31 8.06 95.91
C PRO A 36 -33.59 8.48 96.63
N THR A 37 -34.69 8.73 95.91
CA THR A 37 -35.95 9.19 96.50
C THR A 37 -36.70 8.08 97.25
N GLN A 38 -36.39 6.80 96.98
CA GLN A 38 -37.00 5.60 97.58
C GLN A 38 -38.56 5.57 97.56
N SER A 39 -39.19 6.45 96.76
CA SER A 39 -40.65 6.59 96.71
C SER A 39 -41.24 5.74 95.58
N PRO A 40 -42.24 4.89 95.87
CA PRO A 40 -42.83 3.99 94.88
C PRO A 40 -43.55 4.74 93.74
N VAL A 41 -44.03 5.96 94.01
CA VAL A 41 -44.69 6.80 93.00
C VAL A 41 -43.67 7.30 91.96
N PHE A 42 -42.51 7.76 92.41
CA PHE A 42 -41.46 8.24 91.49
C PHE A 42 -40.83 7.09 90.69
N LEU A 43 -40.68 5.91 91.30
CA LEU A 43 -40.19 4.72 90.60
C LEU A 43 -41.19 4.23 89.53
N SER A 44 -42.49 4.19 89.84
CA SER A 44 -43.51 3.78 88.86
C SER A 44 -43.61 4.78 87.71
N ALA A 45 -43.66 6.09 87.98
CA ALA A 45 -43.65 7.11 86.93
C ALA A 45 -42.38 7.06 86.06
N GLY A 46 -41.20 6.91 86.67
CA GLY A 46 -39.92 6.79 85.95
C GLY A 46 -39.85 5.56 85.05
N SER A 47 -40.35 4.41 85.52
CA SER A 47 -40.39 3.17 84.72
C SER A 47 -41.32 3.29 83.50
N VAL A 48 -42.52 3.86 83.65
CA VAL A 48 -43.43 4.09 82.52
C VAL A 48 -42.81 5.06 81.50
N LEU A 49 -42.20 6.15 81.96
CA LEU A 49 -41.48 7.07 81.09
C LEU A 49 -40.33 6.39 80.35
N ALA A 50 -39.50 5.61 81.06
CA ALA A 50 -38.38 4.88 80.46
C ALA A 50 -38.84 3.89 79.38
N LEU A 51 -39.93 3.15 79.61
CA LEU A 51 -40.51 2.24 78.63
C LEU A 51 -41.05 3.00 77.41
N SER A 52 -41.73 4.13 77.62
CA SER A 52 -42.26 4.95 76.52
C SER A 52 -41.15 5.52 75.62
N LEU A 53 -40.07 6.03 76.24
CA LEU A 53 -38.91 6.58 75.53
C LEU A 53 -38.12 5.48 74.81
N SER A 54 -37.96 4.31 75.44
CA SER A 54 -37.29 3.16 74.83
C SER A 54 -38.07 2.62 73.64
N TRP A 55 -39.40 2.55 73.74
CA TRP A 55 -40.27 2.17 72.63
C TRP A 55 -40.20 3.16 71.46
N ALA A 56 -40.22 4.46 71.75
CA ALA A 56 -40.07 5.50 70.73
C ALA A 56 -38.71 5.41 70.02
N ALA A 57 -37.62 5.23 70.78
CA ALA A 57 -36.28 5.04 70.24
C ALA A 57 -36.20 3.79 69.35
N LEU A 58 -36.79 2.67 69.77
CA LEU A 58 -36.85 1.43 68.98
C LEU A 58 -37.61 1.63 67.66
N ARG A 59 -38.76 2.32 67.70
CA ARG A 59 -39.54 2.64 66.48
C ARG A 59 -38.75 3.49 65.50
N ILE A 60 -38.06 4.53 65.98
CA ILE A 60 -37.20 5.38 65.14
C ILE A 60 -36.10 4.54 64.50
N MET A 61 -35.36 3.76 65.29
CA MET A 61 -34.29 2.88 64.80
C MET A 61 -34.80 1.86 63.78
N TRP A 62 -35.95 1.25 64.02
CA TRP A 62 -36.56 0.28 63.12
C TRP A 62 -36.85 0.88 61.74
N THR A 63 -37.51 2.04 61.71
CA THR A 63 -37.82 2.71 60.45
C THR A 63 -36.57 3.13 59.68
N GLU A 64 -35.53 3.58 60.37
CA GLU A 64 -34.26 3.95 59.77
C GLU A 64 -33.54 2.74 59.15
N VAL A 65 -33.54 1.58 59.83
CA VAL A 65 -32.95 0.35 59.29
C VAL A 65 -33.69 -0.11 58.03
N LEU A 66 -35.02 -0.06 58.03
CA LEU A 66 -35.82 -0.41 56.85
C LEU A 66 -35.57 0.54 55.68
N GLN A 67 -35.50 1.85 55.95
CA GLN A 67 -35.19 2.85 54.95
C GLN A 67 -33.79 2.65 54.38
N SER A 68 -32.78 2.47 55.24
CA SER A 68 -31.39 2.20 54.84
C SER A 68 -31.26 0.93 54.00
N ARG A 69 -32.01 -0.13 54.31
CA ARG A 69 -32.06 -1.35 53.48
C ARG A 69 -32.64 -1.09 52.10
N ARG A 70 -33.71 -0.29 52.00
CA ARG A 70 -34.34 0.08 50.73
C ARG A 70 -33.41 0.94 49.87
N GLU A 71 -32.80 1.96 50.46
CA GLU A 71 -31.82 2.82 49.78
C GLU A 71 -30.65 1.99 49.28
N ASN A 72 -30.08 1.10 50.10
CA ASN A 72 -28.99 0.23 49.67
C ASN A 72 -29.39 -0.79 48.57
N ALA A 73 -30.65 -1.19 48.50
CA ALA A 73 -31.15 -2.01 47.40
C ALA A 73 -31.30 -1.16 46.12
N ALA A 74 -31.82 0.06 46.24
CA ALA A 74 -31.96 1.00 45.13
C ALA A 74 -30.60 1.42 44.56
N ASP A 75 -29.61 1.72 45.42
CA ASP A 75 -28.25 2.06 45.01
C ASP A 75 -27.59 0.92 44.25
N ARG A 76 -27.76 -0.33 44.71
CA ARG A 76 -27.26 -1.51 44.01
C ARG A 76 -27.94 -1.73 42.67
N ALA A 77 -29.25 -1.50 42.58
CA ALA A 77 -29.98 -1.59 41.33
C ALA A 77 -29.54 -0.48 40.33
N ALA A 78 -29.34 0.74 40.81
CA ALA A 78 -28.83 1.86 40.02
C ALA A 78 -27.40 1.58 39.53
N ALA A 79 -26.53 1.09 40.39
CA ALA A 79 -25.17 0.68 40.02
C ALA A 79 -25.18 -0.44 38.97
N ALA A 80 -26.00 -1.48 39.15
CA ALA A 80 -26.14 -2.57 38.18
C ALA A 80 -26.63 -2.06 36.81
N THR A 81 -27.58 -1.11 36.81
CA THR A 81 -28.08 -0.49 35.58
C THR A 81 -27.01 0.35 34.89
N ALA A 82 -26.23 1.11 35.65
CA ALA A 82 -25.11 1.89 35.11
C ALA A 82 -23.99 0.99 34.56
N TYR A 83 -23.68 -0.12 35.22
CA TYR A 83 -22.75 -1.11 34.67
C TYR A 83 -23.29 -1.73 33.39
N LYS A 84 -24.57 -2.10 33.37
CA LYS A 84 -25.22 -2.65 32.17
C LYS A 84 -25.11 -1.69 30.98
N SER A 85 -25.39 -0.40 31.17
CA SER A 85 -25.29 0.59 30.08
C SER A 85 -23.85 0.80 29.60
N LEU A 86 -22.88 0.84 30.51
CA LEU A 86 -21.46 0.91 30.15
C LEU A 86 -21.00 -0.34 29.38
N PHE A 87 -21.43 -1.53 29.79
CA PHE A 87 -21.12 -2.77 29.07
C PHE A 87 -21.76 -2.80 27.69
N SER A 88 -23.02 -2.38 27.55
CA SER A 88 -23.66 -2.33 26.22
C SER A 88 -22.99 -1.33 25.29
N LEU A 89 -22.60 -0.15 25.79
CA LEU A 89 -21.88 0.84 25.00
C LEU A 89 -20.53 0.29 24.53
N ARG A 90 -19.76 -0.27 25.47
CA ARG A 90 -18.45 -0.85 25.15
C ARG A 90 -18.54 -2.04 24.19
N ALA A 91 -19.59 -2.86 24.31
CA ALA A 91 -19.82 -3.96 23.40
C ALA A 91 -20.13 -3.48 21.98
N ALA A 92 -20.91 -2.40 21.84
CA ALA A 92 -21.16 -1.77 20.53
C ALA A 92 -19.87 -1.19 19.94
N GLU A 93 -19.10 -0.43 20.73
CA GLU A 93 -17.79 0.12 20.31
C GLU A 93 -16.81 -0.99 19.89
N HIS A 94 -16.76 -2.10 20.64
CA HIS A 94 -15.91 -3.23 20.28
C HIS A 94 -16.39 -3.92 18.99
N ALA A 95 -17.70 -4.08 18.79
CA ALA A 95 -18.24 -4.65 17.56
C ALA A 95 -17.87 -3.77 16.35
N GLU A 96 -18.11 -2.46 16.43
CA GLU A 96 -17.75 -1.50 15.39
C GLU A 96 -16.24 -1.54 15.08
N PHE A 97 -15.39 -1.54 16.11
CA PHE A 97 -13.96 -1.63 15.94
C PHE A 97 -13.54 -2.94 15.25
N THR A 98 -14.11 -4.08 15.66
CA THR A 98 -13.80 -5.37 15.03
C THR A 98 -14.22 -5.40 13.58
N THR A 99 -15.42 -4.92 13.24
CA THR A 99 -15.90 -4.85 11.85
C THR A 99 -14.98 -3.97 10.99
N ALA A 100 -14.65 -2.77 11.46
CA ALA A 100 -13.78 -1.86 10.72
C ALA A 100 -12.37 -2.45 10.52
N MET A 101 -11.83 -3.14 11.53
CA MET A 101 -10.51 -3.76 11.42
C MET A 101 -10.53 -4.96 10.47
N THR A 102 -11.59 -5.77 10.49
CA THR A 102 -11.76 -6.91 9.57
C THR A 102 -11.88 -6.42 8.12
N GLU A 103 -12.64 -5.36 7.87
CA GLU A 103 -12.77 -4.76 6.54
C GLU A 103 -11.42 -4.24 6.04
N ARG A 104 -10.69 -3.46 6.86
CA ARG A 104 -9.36 -2.96 6.52
C ARG A 104 -8.35 -4.09 6.24
N LEU A 105 -8.42 -5.18 7.00
CA LEU A 105 -7.56 -6.34 6.77
C LEU A 105 -7.90 -7.04 5.45
N ALA A 106 -9.18 -7.15 5.11
CA ALA A 106 -9.62 -7.70 3.84
C ALA A 106 -9.13 -6.87 2.65
N GLU A 107 -9.25 -5.53 2.72
CA GLU A 107 -8.73 -4.60 1.72
C GLU A 107 -7.20 -4.71 1.58
N SER A 108 -6.48 -4.76 2.71
CA SER A 108 -5.04 -4.96 2.70
C SER A 108 -4.64 -6.30 2.09
N ASN A 109 -5.37 -7.38 2.33
CA ASN A 109 -5.06 -8.68 1.73
C ASN A 109 -5.34 -8.69 0.22
N LEU A 110 -6.42 -8.02 -0.21
CA LEU A 110 -6.75 -7.90 -1.63
C LEU A 110 -5.66 -7.14 -2.39
N SER A 111 -5.23 -5.98 -1.89
CA SER A 111 -4.13 -5.22 -2.48
C SER A 111 -2.81 -6.02 -2.51
N VAL A 112 -2.50 -6.79 -1.47
CA VAL A 112 -1.33 -7.70 -1.48
C VAL A 112 -1.45 -8.74 -2.59
N HIS A 113 -2.62 -9.33 -2.79
CA HIS A 113 -2.84 -10.31 -3.86
C HIS A 113 -2.76 -9.68 -5.26
N GLU A 114 -3.27 -8.47 -5.44
CA GLU A 114 -3.14 -7.73 -6.70
C GLU A 114 -1.66 -7.44 -7.02
N LEU A 115 -0.91 -6.90 -6.06
CA LEU A 115 0.53 -6.64 -6.22
C LEU A 115 1.33 -7.93 -6.49
N GLN A 116 0.98 -9.04 -5.84
CA GLN A 116 1.57 -10.34 -6.14
C GLN A 116 1.27 -10.78 -7.58
N GLY A 117 0.04 -10.57 -8.05
CA GLY A 117 -0.37 -10.86 -9.42
C GLY A 117 0.41 -10.03 -10.45
N GLU A 118 0.51 -8.72 -10.23
CA GLU A 118 1.29 -7.81 -11.07
C GLU A 118 2.78 -8.19 -11.09
N LEU A 119 3.36 -8.54 -9.94
CA LEU A 119 4.74 -8.98 -9.85
C LEU A 119 5.00 -10.23 -10.70
N VAL A 120 4.11 -11.23 -10.62
CA VAL A 120 4.22 -12.46 -11.42
C VAL A 120 4.09 -12.15 -12.91
N GLN A 121 3.19 -11.24 -13.31
CA GLN A 121 3.06 -10.81 -14.70
C GLN A 121 4.33 -10.08 -15.18
N ALA A 122 4.87 -9.16 -14.40
CA ALA A 122 6.10 -8.45 -14.71
C ALA A 122 7.29 -9.41 -14.85
N GLN A 123 7.40 -10.40 -13.97
CA GLN A 123 8.43 -11.45 -14.06
C GLN A 123 8.32 -12.26 -15.34
N ARG A 124 7.10 -12.62 -15.78
CA ARG A 124 6.88 -13.33 -17.05
C ARG A 124 7.26 -12.46 -18.24
N GLN A 125 6.82 -11.21 -18.27
CA GLN A 125 7.17 -10.27 -19.34
C GLN A 125 8.69 -10.05 -19.43
N TYR A 126 9.37 -9.98 -18.29
CA TYR A 126 10.82 -9.89 -18.23
C TYR A 126 11.48 -11.16 -18.79
N ALA A 127 11.03 -12.35 -18.38
CA ALA A 127 11.55 -13.61 -18.92
C ALA A 127 11.35 -13.71 -20.45
N ASP A 128 10.18 -13.34 -20.95
CA ASP A 128 9.88 -13.32 -22.39
C ASP A 128 10.73 -12.27 -23.15
N ALA A 129 11.01 -11.13 -22.52
CA ALA A 129 11.89 -10.11 -23.08
C ALA A 129 13.33 -10.60 -23.17
N VAL A 130 13.83 -11.30 -22.14
CA VAL A 130 15.17 -11.91 -22.12
C VAL A 130 15.29 -12.96 -23.23
N VAL A 131 14.32 -13.88 -23.34
CA VAL A 131 14.34 -14.89 -24.41
C VAL A 131 14.33 -14.26 -25.81
N ARG A 132 13.55 -13.20 -26.02
CA ARG A 132 13.54 -12.46 -27.30
C ARG A 132 14.85 -11.73 -27.56
N ALA A 133 15.46 -11.14 -26.55
CA ALA A 133 16.75 -10.47 -26.66
C ALA A 133 17.85 -11.46 -27.06
N GLU A 134 17.92 -12.63 -26.40
CA GLU A 134 18.86 -13.69 -26.77
C GLU A 134 18.65 -14.20 -28.20
N ALA A 135 17.40 -14.36 -28.63
CA ALA A 135 17.10 -14.76 -30.00
C ALA A 135 17.54 -13.70 -31.03
N ALA A 136 17.33 -12.41 -30.71
CA ALA A 136 17.78 -11.30 -31.54
C ALA A 136 19.32 -11.24 -31.61
N GLU A 137 20.03 -11.43 -30.50
CA GLU A 137 21.50 -11.51 -30.47
C GLU A 137 22.02 -12.64 -31.36
N ARG A 138 21.46 -13.86 -31.24
CA ARG A 138 21.83 -14.98 -32.12
C ARG A 138 21.60 -14.66 -33.60
N SER A 139 20.47 -14.02 -33.93
CA SER A 139 20.18 -13.64 -35.31
C SER A 139 21.13 -12.58 -35.86
N LEU A 140 21.58 -11.68 -34.99
CA LEU A 140 22.51 -10.61 -35.32
C LEU A 140 23.91 -11.19 -35.56
N ASP A 141 24.36 -12.12 -34.72
CA ASP A 141 25.63 -12.81 -34.89
C ASP A 141 25.67 -13.67 -36.15
N ASP A 142 24.57 -14.38 -36.48
CA ASP A 142 24.43 -15.10 -37.74
C ASP A 142 24.47 -14.15 -38.95
N ALA A 143 23.75 -13.02 -38.89
CA ALA A 143 23.81 -12.00 -39.94
C ALA A 143 25.22 -11.41 -40.12
N ARG A 144 25.94 -11.13 -39.01
CA ARG A 144 27.35 -10.70 -39.04
C ARG A 144 28.24 -11.75 -39.68
N GLY A 145 28.05 -13.03 -39.35
CA GLY A 145 28.76 -14.14 -39.97
C GLY A 145 28.60 -14.14 -41.49
N ARG A 146 27.37 -14.06 -41.97
CA ARG A 146 27.08 -14.00 -43.42
C ARG A 146 27.66 -12.76 -44.09
N VAL A 147 27.64 -11.59 -43.43
CA VAL A 147 28.27 -10.38 -43.96
C VAL A 147 29.78 -10.59 -44.11
N GLY A 148 30.44 -11.18 -43.10
CA GLY A 148 31.87 -11.51 -43.18
C GLY A 148 32.20 -12.50 -44.30
N GLU A 149 31.39 -13.55 -44.48
CA GLU A 149 31.53 -14.50 -45.59
C GLU A 149 31.38 -13.82 -46.96
N LEU A 150 30.38 -12.94 -47.09
CA LEU A 150 30.16 -12.17 -48.31
C LEU A 150 31.31 -11.21 -48.60
N GLU A 151 31.82 -10.50 -47.60
CA GLU A 151 32.99 -9.62 -47.73
C GLU A 151 34.22 -10.40 -48.21
N GLN A 152 34.49 -11.58 -47.63
CA GLN A 152 35.58 -12.45 -48.06
C GLN A 152 35.39 -12.95 -49.50
N SER A 153 34.17 -13.33 -49.89
CA SER A 153 33.88 -13.76 -51.27
C SER A 153 34.09 -12.63 -52.28
N ILE A 154 33.73 -11.39 -51.93
CA ILE A 154 33.95 -10.21 -52.77
C ILE A 154 35.45 -9.94 -52.92
N GLU A 155 36.23 -10.05 -51.84
CA GLU A 155 37.67 -9.87 -51.88
C GLU A 155 38.36 -10.93 -52.75
N LEU A 156 37.96 -12.19 -52.63
CA LEU A 156 38.45 -13.27 -53.49
C LEU A 156 38.13 -13.02 -54.96
N LEU A 157 36.89 -12.65 -55.30
CA LEU A 157 36.48 -12.31 -56.66
C LEU A 157 37.22 -11.09 -57.22
N ARG A 158 37.56 -10.11 -56.37
CA ARG A 158 38.37 -8.95 -56.76
C ARG A 158 39.80 -9.38 -57.07
N ALA A 159 40.43 -10.18 -56.21
CA ALA A 159 41.76 -10.71 -56.42
C ALA A 159 41.85 -11.60 -57.68
N GLU A 160 40.83 -12.44 -57.91
CA GLU A 160 40.72 -13.24 -59.12
C GLU A 160 40.64 -12.36 -60.37
N ARG A 161 39.78 -11.32 -60.37
CA ARG A 161 39.72 -10.36 -61.48
C ARG A 161 41.01 -9.59 -61.68
N GLU A 162 41.70 -9.20 -60.61
CA GLU A 162 43.00 -8.52 -60.70
C GLU A 162 44.06 -9.45 -61.29
N ALA A 163 44.05 -10.73 -60.93
CA ALA A 163 44.92 -11.75 -61.53
C ALA A 163 44.59 -11.99 -63.00
N GLU A 164 43.30 -12.15 -63.35
CA GLU A 164 42.85 -12.26 -64.75
C GLU A 164 43.25 -11.03 -65.58
N GLN A 165 43.14 -9.83 -65.02
CA GLN A 165 43.57 -8.59 -65.68
C GLN A 165 45.09 -8.54 -65.84
N ALA A 166 45.85 -8.96 -64.83
CA ALA A 166 47.31 -9.03 -64.90
C ALA A 166 47.77 -10.07 -65.94
N ASP A 167 47.12 -11.23 -65.99
CA ASP A 167 47.38 -12.28 -66.98
C ASP A 167 47.02 -11.82 -68.40
N ALA A 168 45.87 -11.17 -68.57
CA ALA A 168 45.47 -10.59 -69.85
C ALA A 168 46.46 -9.50 -70.31
N LEU A 169 46.97 -8.69 -69.38
CA LEU A 169 47.99 -7.67 -69.66
C LEU A 169 49.34 -8.32 -70.00
N ALA A 170 49.77 -9.35 -69.28
CA ALA A 170 50.98 -10.10 -69.57
C ALA A 170 50.90 -10.85 -70.91
N GLN A 171 49.73 -11.41 -71.24
CA GLN A 171 49.47 -12.02 -72.55
C GLN A 171 49.54 -10.96 -73.66
N TRP A 172 48.93 -9.79 -73.46
CA TRP A 172 49.03 -8.68 -74.40
C TRP A 172 50.47 -8.19 -74.60
N GLU A 173 51.27 -8.11 -73.53
CA GLU A 173 52.70 -7.79 -73.62
C GLU A 173 53.50 -8.89 -74.36
N ALA A 174 53.21 -10.17 -74.10
CA ALA A 174 53.89 -11.32 -74.69
C ALA A 174 53.54 -11.55 -76.18
N GLU A 175 52.31 -11.24 -76.59
CA GLU A 175 51.89 -11.18 -78.00
C GLU A 175 52.57 -10.02 -78.76
N GLY A 176 53.41 -9.24 -78.06
CA GLY A 176 54.20 -8.16 -78.60
C GLY A 176 53.41 -6.87 -78.53
N GLY A 177 53.33 -6.29 -77.32
CA GLY A 177 52.75 -4.99 -77.01
C GLY A 177 53.38 -3.79 -77.74
N GLU A 178 53.73 -3.94 -79.02
CA GLU A 178 53.54 -2.85 -79.97
C GLU A 178 52.03 -2.53 -79.96
N PRO A 179 51.59 -1.26 -79.80
CA PRO A 179 50.34 -0.89 -80.43
C PRO A 179 50.49 -1.39 -81.85
N ALA A 180 49.64 -2.33 -82.29
CA ALA A 180 49.73 -2.93 -83.62
C ALA A 180 50.20 -1.81 -84.54
N ARG A 181 51.39 -1.87 -85.15
CA ARG A 181 51.85 -0.73 -85.95
C ARG A 181 50.85 -0.38 -87.06
N GLY A 182 49.92 -1.30 -87.34
CA GLY A 182 48.68 -1.08 -88.07
C GLY A 182 47.63 -0.20 -87.39
N SER A 183 47.47 -0.06 -86.07
CA SER A 183 46.39 0.75 -85.46
C SER A 183 46.57 2.26 -85.62
N VAL A 184 47.81 2.76 -85.61
CA VAL A 184 48.08 4.17 -85.90
C VAL A 184 47.94 4.44 -87.41
N ASP A 185 48.44 3.54 -88.27
CA ASP A 185 48.24 3.63 -89.72
C ASP A 185 46.77 3.41 -90.13
N GLU A 186 46.02 2.58 -89.41
CA GLU A 186 44.59 2.33 -89.57
C GLU A 186 43.77 3.51 -89.07
N LEU A 187 44.16 4.16 -87.97
CA LEU A 187 43.56 5.42 -87.51
C LEU A 187 43.82 6.56 -88.50
N VAL A 188 45.03 6.66 -89.05
CA VAL A 188 45.37 7.68 -90.07
C VAL A 188 44.65 7.41 -91.38
N THR A 189 44.51 6.15 -91.80
CA THR A 189 43.71 5.79 -92.98
C THR A 189 42.21 5.95 -92.73
N TRP A 190 41.72 5.70 -91.51
CA TRP A 190 40.35 6.04 -91.13
C TRP A 190 40.10 7.54 -91.15
N GLU A 191 41.01 8.34 -90.60
CA GLU A 191 40.93 9.81 -90.68
C GLU A 191 40.97 10.30 -92.13
N SER A 192 41.81 9.71 -92.99
CA SER A 192 41.84 10.07 -94.42
C SER A 192 40.56 9.66 -95.15
N THR A 193 40.02 8.48 -94.86
CA THR A 193 38.76 8.00 -95.46
C THR A 193 37.57 8.83 -94.97
N ALA A 194 37.56 9.20 -93.69
CA ALA A 194 36.56 10.10 -93.13
C ALA A 194 36.64 11.50 -93.76
N ALA A 195 37.85 12.02 -94.00
CA ALA A 195 38.05 13.28 -94.70
C ALA A 195 37.62 13.22 -96.17
N GLU A 196 37.85 12.09 -96.86
CA GLU A 196 37.44 11.87 -98.25
C GLU A 196 35.92 11.77 -98.39
N ILE A 197 35.24 11.04 -97.48
CA ILE A 197 33.78 10.99 -97.40
C ILE A 197 33.20 12.39 -97.14
N GLN A 198 33.85 13.19 -96.29
CA GLN A 198 33.39 14.54 -96.00
C GLN A 198 33.59 15.50 -97.18
N ALA A 199 34.66 15.32 -97.96
CA ALA A 199 34.88 16.06 -99.21
C ALA A 199 33.87 15.67 -100.31
N GLU A 200 33.54 14.39 -100.46
CA GLU A 200 32.47 13.92 -101.36
C GLU A 200 31.11 14.48 -100.95
N GLN A 201 30.80 14.52 -99.66
CA GLN A 201 29.57 15.14 -99.18
C GLN A 201 29.53 16.65 -99.46
N ASP A 202 30.65 17.36 -99.33
CA ASP A 202 30.74 18.78 -99.67
C ASP A 202 30.60 19.02 -101.18
N GLU A 203 31.10 18.12 -102.03
CA GLU A 203 30.96 18.18 -103.49
C GLU A 203 29.52 17.88 -103.94
N ILE A 204 28.88 16.86 -103.37
CA ILE A 204 27.45 16.56 -103.57
C ILE A 204 26.60 17.76 -103.10
N THR A 205 26.94 18.37 -101.97
CA THR A 205 26.23 19.56 -101.46
C THR A 205 26.43 20.78 -102.36
N ARG A 206 27.58 20.90 -103.04
CA ARG A 206 27.86 21.95 -104.03
C ARG A 206 27.14 21.71 -105.37
N ALA A 207 27.04 20.45 -105.81
CA ALA A 207 26.29 20.05 -107.00
C ALA A 207 24.78 20.25 -106.82
N VAL A 208 24.26 20.01 -105.61
CA VAL A 208 22.85 20.26 -105.26
C VAL A 208 22.53 21.75 -105.10
N LYS A 209 23.51 22.61 -104.79
CA LYS A 209 23.34 24.08 -104.73
C LYS A 209 23.65 24.81 -106.05
N GLY A 210 24.14 24.10 -107.07
CA GLY A 210 24.41 24.63 -108.41
C GLY A 210 23.33 24.34 -109.45
N ALA A 211 22.25 23.67 -109.05
CA ALA A 211 21.02 23.47 -109.82
C ALA A 211 19.87 24.31 -109.22
#